data_AF-A0AAU0WJG2-F1
#
_entry.id   AF-A0AAU0WJG2-F1
#
_cell.length_a   1.000
_cell.length_b   1.000
_cell.length_c   1.000
_cell.angle_alpha   90.00
_cell.angle_beta   90.00
_cell.angle_gamma   90.00
#
_symmetry.space_group_name_H-M   'P 1'
#
loop_
_entity.id
_entity.type
_entity.pdbx_description
1 polymer ?
#
loop_
_entity_poly.entity_id
_entity_poly.type
_entity_poly.pdbx_seq_one_letter_code
_entity_poly.pdbx_strand_id
1 'polypeptide(L)' 'MRYAQGGGLTDVERTARERLRLQAVERFESGQKNAEIAVVLRISVRSVERWRGGAAVEGLAGETSAQ' A
#
# COMPACT_ATOMS: atom_id res chain seq x y z
N MET A 1 -16.41 6.25 -25.01
CA MET A 1 -16.38 6.57 -23.56
C MET A 1 -14.95 6.47 -23.08
N ARG A 2 -14.27 7.61 -22.96
CA ARG A 2 -12.88 7.72 -22.52
C ARG A 2 -12.93 7.91 -21.02
N TYR A 3 -12.35 7.00 -20.23
CA TYR A 3 -12.23 7.24 -18.79
C TYR A 3 -11.56 8.60 -18.63
N ALA A 4 -12.27 9.54 -18.00
CA ALA A 4 -11.67 10.81 -17.63
C ALA A 4 -10.48 10.46 -16.73
N GLN A 5 -9.28 10.62 -17.31
CA GLN A 5 -8.03 10.77 -16.58
C GLN A 5 -8.30 11.77 -15.45
N GLY A 6 -8.40 11.28 -14.21
CA GLY A 6 -8.76 12.11 -13.05
C GLY A 6 -9.47 11.38 -11.91
N GLY A 7 -9.74 10.08 -12.02
CA GLY A 7 -10.40 9.30 -10.95
C GLY A 7 -9.45 8.55 -10.00
N GLY A 8 -8.21 9.00 -9.80
CA GLY A 8 -7.17 8.20 -9.15
C GLY A 8 -6.49 8.91 -7.98
N LEU A 9 -7.08 8.78 -6.78
CA LEU A 9 -6.59 9.25 -5.47
C LEU A 9 -6.13 10.72 -5.47
N THR A 10 -6.89 11.59 -4.78
CA THR A 10 -6.40 12.93 -4.42
C THR A 10 -4.98 12.82 -3.83
N ASP A 11 -4.08 13.77 -4.08
CA ASP A 11 -2.70 13.74 -3.56
C ASP A 11 -2.63 13.35 -2.07
N VAL A 12 -3.64 13.76 -1.30
CA VAL A 12 -3.86 13.39 0.11
C VAL A 12 -3.88 11.87 0.32
N GLU A 13 -4.65 11.14 -0.48
CA GLU A 13 -4.78 9.68 -0.38
C GLU A 13 -3.49 8.96 -0.80
N ARG A 14 -2.75 9.51 -1.76
CA ARG A 14 -1.42 9.02 -2.15
C ARG A 14 -0.42 9.21 -1.01
N THR A 15 -0.36 10.40 -0.43
CA THR A 15 0.51 10.70 0.71
C THR A 15 0.15 9.85 1.92
N ALA A 16 -1.13 9.59 2.17
CA ALA A 16 -1.58 8.71 3.25
C ALA A 16 -1.07 7.27 3.05
N ARG A 17 -1.20 6.72 1.84
CA ARG A 17 -0.65 5.38 1.51
C ARG A 17 0.87 5.32 1.62
N GLU A 18 1.58 6.35 1.18
CA GLU A 18 3.04 6.39 1.30
C GLU A 18 3.50 6.41 2.77
N ARG A 19 2.82 7.19 3.62
CA ARG A 19 3.06 7.17 5.07
C ARG A 19 2.81 5.81 5.71
N LEU A 20 1.77 5.10 5.28
CA LEU A 20 1.49 3.74 5.78
C LEU A 20 2.57 2.75 5.32
N ARG A 21 3.06 2.87 4.09
CA ARG A 21 4.15 2.03 3.57
C ARG A 21 5.43 2.23 4.37
N LEU A 22 5.82 3.48 4.67
CA LEU A 22 7.00 3.79 5.48
C LEU A 22 6.89 3.21 6.89
N GLN A 23 5.73 3.37 7.55
CA GLN A 23 5.48 2.78 8.87
C GLN A 23 5.49 1.25 8.84
N ALA A 24 5.04 0.63 7.74
CA ALA A 24 5.14 -0.83 7.58
C ALA A 24 6.60 -1.29 7.44
N VAL A 25 7.43 -0.56 6.69
CA VAL A 25 8.86 -0.86 6.51
C VAL A 25 9.60 -0.84 7.85
N GLU A 26 9.45 0.22 8.64
CA GLU A 26 10.07 0.32 9.97
C GLU A 26 9.70 -0.88 10.88
N ARG A 27 8.44 -1.32 10.81
CA ARG A 27 7.95 -2.47 11.59
C ARG A 27 8.46 -3.81 11.06
N PHE A 28 8.62 -3.95 9.74
CA PHE A 28 9.26 -5.11 9.15
C PHE A 28 10.71 -5.24 9.62
N GLU A 29 11.46 -4.12 9.69
CA GLU A 29 12.83 -4.08 10.20
C GLU A 29 12.90 -4.45 11.70
N SER A 30 11.89 -4.05 12.48
CA SER A 30 11.73 -4.48 13.87
C SER A 30 11.35 -5.97 14.03
N GLY A 31 11.17 -6.72 12.93
CA GLY A 31 10.80 -8.13 12.96
C GLY A 31 9.33 -8.42 13.30
N GLN A 32 8.44 -7.42 13.21
CA GLN A 32 7.01 -7.61 13.48
C GLN A 32 6.36 -8.50 12.40
N LYS A 33 5.38 -9.30 12.82
CA LYS A 33 4.60 -10.16 11.91
C LYS A 33 3.63 -9.32 11.08
N ASN A 34 3.34 -9.76 9.86
CA ASN A 34 2.44 -9.04 8.95
C ASN A 34 1.04 -8.79 9.54
N ALA A 35 0.53 -9.74 10.32
CA ALA A 35 -0.76 -9.60 10.99
C ALA A 35 -0.76 -8.46 12.03
N GLU A 36 0.30 -8.34 12.83
CA GLU A 36 0.45 -7.28 13.83
C GLU A 36 0.52 -5.90 13.15
N ILE A 37 1.30 -5.81 12.07
CA ILE A 37 1.45 -4.59 11.28
C ILE A 37 0.10 -4.18 10.67
N ALA A 38 -0.67 -5.13 10.16
CA ALA A 38 -2.00 -4.88 9.58
C ALA A 38 -2.98 -4.32 10.61
N VAL A 39 -3.00 -4.88 11.83
CA VAL A 39 -3.84 -4.39 12.93
C VAL A 39 -3.44 -2.98 13.33
N VAL A 40 -2.15 -2.71 13.52
CA VAL A 40 -1.66 -1.40 13.96
C VAL A 40 -1.93 -0.32 12.91
N LEU A 41 -1.71 -0.63 11.63
CA LEU A 41 -1.95 0.29 10.52
C LEU A 41 -3.41 0.33 10.07
N ARG A 42 -4.27 -0.53 10.62
CA ARG A 42 -5.70 -0.70 10.28
C ARG A 42 -5.94 -0.95 8.80
N ILE A 43 -5.06 -1.75 8.20
CA ILE A 43 -5.13 -2.18 6.80
C ILE A 43 -5.29 -3.69 6.71
N SER A 44 -5.58 -4.21 5.52
CA SER A 44 -5.65 -5.65 5.30
C SER A 44 -4.26 -6.29 5.36
N VAL A 45 -4.17 -7.49 5.95
CA VAL A 45 -2.95 -8.32 5.95
C VAL A 45 -2.43 -8.53 4.54
N ARG A 46 -3.34 -8.68 3.56
CA ARG A 46 -2.99 -8.86 2.14
C ARG A 46 -2.20 -7.69 1.56
N SER A 47 -2.47 -6.46 2.00
CA SER A 47 -1.69 -5.28 1.59
C SER A 47 -0.28 -5.31 2.17
N VAL A 48 -0.16 -5.71 3.43
CA VAL A 48 1.14 -5.87 4.12
C VAL A 48 1.96 -6.99 3.48
N GLU A 49 1.34 -8.12 3.17
CA GLU A 49 1.98 -9.23 2.46
C GLU A 49 2.47 -8.81 1.06
N ARG A 50 1.66 -8.04 0.33
CA ARG A 50 2.06 -7.48 -0.97
C ARG A 50 3.27 -6.56 -0.84
N TRP A 51 3.32 -5.70 0.19
CA TRP A 51 4.48 -4.85 0.43
C TRP A 51 5.73 -5.63 0.81
N ARG A 52 5.58 -6.73 1.55
CA ARG A 52 6.69 -7.61 1.95
C ARG A 52 7.24 -8.43 0.79
N GLY A 53 6.38 -8.91 -0.11
CA GLY A 53 6.78 -9.65 -1.31
C GLY A 53 7.26 -8.77 -2.47
N GLY A 54 6.78 -7.53 -2.53
CA GLY A 54 7.05 -6.54 -3.59
C GLY A 54 8.01 -5.41 -3.19
N ALA A 55 8.84 -5.60 -2.16
CA ALA A 55 9.87 -4.63 -1.79
C ALA A 55 10.96 -4.43 -2.87
N ALA A 56 10.88 -5.16 -3.98
CA ALA A 56 11.54 -4.82 -5.23
C ALA A 56 10.52 -4.16 -6.19
N VAL A 57 10.65 -2.86 -6.38
CA VAL A 57 10.23 -2.09 -7.57
C VAL A 57 8.80 -2.29 -8.11
N GLU A 58 7.79 -1.70 -7.47
CA GLU A 58 6.53 -1.39 -8.18
C GLU A 58 6.10 0.06 -7.90
N GLY A 59 6.81 0.98 -8.57
CA GLY A 59 6.36 2.34 -8.86
C GLY A 59 5.88 2.50 -10.30
N LEU A 60 5.86 1.43 -11.11
CA LEU A 60 5.39 1.47 -12.49
C LEU A 60 4.50 0.25 -12.79
N ALA A 61 3.26 0.54 -13.20
CA ALA A 61 2.29 -0.32 -13.87
C ALA A 61 1.37 -1.22 -13.00
N GLY A 62 0.16 -0.70 -12.76
CA GLY A 62 -1.07 -1.48 -12.99
C GLY A 62 -1.93 -1.84 -11.77
N GLU A 63 -2.79 -0.92 -11.32
CA GLU A 63 -4.04 -1.31 -10.65
C GLU A 63 -5.22 -1.03 -11.59
N THR A 64 -5.48 -2.03 -12.44
CA THR A 64 -6.78 -2.29 -13.06
C THR A 64 -7.74 -2.87 -12.01
N SER A 65 -8.91 -2.25 -11.85
CA SER A 65 -10.22 -2.75 -11.39
C SER A 65 -10.30 -3.87 -10.33
N ALA A 66 -11.07 -3.65 -9.25
CA ALA A 66 -12.48 -4.10 -9.16
C ALA A 66 -13.06 -4.01 -7.73
N GLN A 67 -14.34 -3.61 -7.71
CA GLN A 67 -15.34 -3.56 -6.62
C GLN A 67 -15.26 -2.44 -5.60
#